data_AF-A0A6G1L3P1-F1
#
_entry.id   AF-A0A6G1L3P1-F1
#
_cell.length_a   1.000
_cell.length_b   1.000
_cell.length_c   1.000
_cell.angle_alpha   90.00
_cell.angle_beta   90.00
_cell.angle_gamma   90.00
#
_symmetry.space_group_name_H-M   'P 1'
#
loop_
_entity.id
_entity.type
_entity.pdbx_description
1 polymer ?
#
loop_
_entity_poly.entity_id
_entity_poly.type
_entity_poly.pdbx_seq_one_letter_code
_entity_poly.pdbx_strand_id
1 'polypeptide(L)'
;MFARAQSSQDEGFSSCTRLQVTFGSHKPAAATQSKESHRLLTALTGSFRKHLDEVHPPKAVEHGKHITSNESLSAPRVNRNPTHSSATLADKHLASVLTNPLLARGPHVVKTPEQEYASAKVELHSNPSRDPVTLLEEYQDRGAATIAIARLCMEVFRDSIKPLPEDAQRKDVAKTAAGRRVLLWLWQTERFKEHAFVEDEQFLELLVEFLMREGHEKYIWDWLELDQTLAADGPLPPTYASEAITLKRKHHAYRWKGRLLAAMVDFHVSEAGSKPRNFNKALDTFIKAGERKTESIDHMKWLPLGQAIIRRLVNFEGQVALIAGWLLRFEAHRDA
;
A
#
# COMPACT_ATOMS: atom_id res chain seq x y z
N MET A 1 -46.76 -36.15 17.33
CA MET A 1 -47.19 -36.54 15.97
C MET A 1 -46.90 -35.36 15.06
N PHE A 2 -45.73 -35.33 14.39
CA PHE A 2 -45.45 -35.91 13.05
C PHE A 2 -46.31 -35.21 11.97
N ALA A 3 -45.81 -34.70 10.84
CA ALA A 3 -44.55 -34.79 10.08
C ALA A 3 -44.48 -33.56 9.15
N ARG A 4 -43.36 -32.90 8.83
CA ARG A 4 -42.17 -33.26 8.01
C ARG A 4 -42.47 -33.59 6.53
N ALA A 5 -42.01 -32.70 5.63
CA ALA A 5 -41.29 -32.92 4.35
C ALA A 5 -41.06 -31.53 3.71
N GLN A 6 -39.88 -30.94 3.51
CA GLN A 6 -38.66 -31.32 2.74
C GLN A 6 -38.90 -31.65 1.26
N SER A 7 -38.43 -30.77 0.36
CA SER A 7 -37.56 -31.03 -0.82
C SER A 7 -37.58 -29.76 -1.70
N SER A 8 -36.50 -28.99 -1.86
CA SER A 8 -35.25 -29.28 -2.59
C SER A 8 -35.46 -29.30 -4.11
N GLN A 9 -34.98 -28.24 -4.79
CA GLN A 9 -34.38 -28.23 -6.12
C GLN A 9 -33.98 -26.79 -6.48
N ASP A 10 -32.68 -26.49 -6.41
CA ASP A 10 -32.04 -25.51 -7.29
C ASP A 10 -30.58 -25.93 -7.49
N GLU A 11 -30.40 -26.70 -8.57
CA GLU A 11 -29.37 -26.57 -9.59
C GLU A 11 -27.91 -26.30 -9.13
N GLY A 12 -27.21 -27.42 -8.91
CA GLY A 12 -25.93 -27.78 -9.55
C GLY A 12 -25.00 -26.67 -10.06
N PHE A 13 -24.05 -26.23 -9.22
CA PHE A 13 -22.76 -25.75 -9.71
C PHE A 13 -21.87 -26.95 -10.08
N SER A 14 -22.02 -27.41 -11.32
CA SER A 14 -21.14 -28.38 -11.95
C SER A 14 -20.16 -27.69 -12.90
N SER A 15 -18.93 -28.19 -12.91
CA SER A 15 -17.84 -27.95 -13.85
C SER A 15 -17.04 -26.65 -13.73
N CYS A 16 -15.99 -26.78 -12.90
CA CYS A 16 -14.59 -26.51 -13.22
C CYS A 16 -14.28 -26.39 -14.74
N THR A 17 -14.25 -25.17 -15.27
CA THR A 17 -13.58 -24.87 -16.55
C THR A 17 -12.12 -24.54 -16.27
N ARG A 18 -11.30 -25.58 -16.39
CA ARG A 18 -9.85 -25.54 -16.53
C ARG A 18 -9.48 -24.68 -17.75
N LEU A 19 -9.02 -23.45 -17.52
CA LEU A 19 -8.35 -22.67 -18.56
C LEU A 19 -6.99 -23.33 -18.84
N GLN A 20 -6.94 -24.14 -19.89
CA GLN A 20 -5.69 -24.59 -20.49
C GLN A 20 -5.02 -23.38 -21.14
N VAL A 21 -3.99 -22.85 -20.49
CA VAL A 21 -3.03 -21.95 -21.11
C VAL A 21 -2.22 -22.77 -22.11
N THR A 22 -2.49 -22.57 -23.39
CA THR A 22 -1.65 -23.08 -24.47
C THR A 22 -0.34 -22.31 -24.43
N PHE A 23 0.75 -23.02 -24.17
CA PHE A 23 2.12 -22.53 -24.36
C PHE A 23 2.36 -22.32 -25.87
N GLY A 24 1.93 -21.17 -26.37
CA GLY A 24 2.36 -20.64 -27.66
C GLY A 24 3.80 -20.16 -27.52
N SER A 25 4.69 -20.75 -28.30
CA SER A 25 6.12 -20.42 -28.36
C SER A 25 6.36 -18.91 -28.40
N HIS A 26 7.06 -18.41 -27.38
CA HIS A 26 7.62 -17.06 -27.36
C HIS A 26 8.62 -16.89 -28.51
N LYS A 27 8.16 -16.25 -29.59
CA LYS A 27 9.02 -15.57 -30.56
C LYS A 27 9.28 -14.16 -30.01
N PRO A 28 10.53 -13.67 -29.92
CA PRO A 28 10.78 -12.35 -29.36
C PRO A 28 10.17 -11.30 -30.28
N ALA A 29 9.30 -10.46 -29.74
CA ALA A 29 8.71 -9.30 -30.41
C ALA A 29 9.76 -8.19 -30.58
N ALA A 30 10.76 -8.46 -31.43
CA ALA A 30 11.68 -7.48 -31.96
C ALA A 30 11.21 -7.10 -33.37
N ALA A 31 10.17 -6.27 -33.49
CA ALA A 31 9.73 -5.76 -34.80
C ALA A 31 9.02 -4.39 -34.79
N THR A 32 8.68 -3.82 -33.62
CA THR A 32 8.03 -2.49 -33.56
C THR A 32 9.02 -1.35 -33.31
N GLN A 33 10.21 -1.64 -32.79
CA GLN A 33 11.25 -0.65 -32.47
C GLN A 33 11.85 0.03 -33.72
N SER A 34 11.78 -0.63 -34.89
CA SER A 34 12.34 -0.09 -36.14
C SER A 34 11.51 1.07 -36.71
N LYS A 35 10.17 1.00 -36.65
CA LYS A 35 9.32 2.06 -37.24
C LYS A 35 9.33 3.34 -36.40
N GLU A 36 9.33 3.21 -35.08
CA GLU A 36 9.41 4.35 -34.17
C GLU A 36 10.81 4.98 -34.18
N SER A 37 11.87 4.17 -34.18
CA SER A 37 13.23 4.69 -34.35
C SER A 37 13.41 5.40 -35.69
N HIS A 38 12.88 4.87 -36.80
CA HIS A 38 12.90 5.57 -38.08
C HIS A 38 12.11 6.88 -38.07
N ARG A 39 10.96 6.93 -37.39
CA ARG A 39 10.19 8.18 -37.22
C ARG A 39 10.98 9.22 -36.42
N LEU A 40 11.63 8.79 -35.34
CA LEU A 40 12.47 9.67 -34.52
C LEU A 40 13.68 10.17 -35.31
N LEU A 41 14.36 9.27 -36.03
CA LEU A 41 15.50 9.61 -36.88
C LEU A 41 15.11 10.60 -37.98
N THR A 42 13.93 10.42 -38.59
CA THR A 42 13.42 11.32 -39.63
C THR A 42 13.05 12.68 -39.05
N ALA A 43 12.47 12.73 -37.84
CA ALA A 43 12.17 13.98 -37.16
C ALA A 43 13.45 14.74 -36.74
N LEU A 44 14.45 14.03 -36.20
CA LEU A 44 15.75 14.61 -35.83
C LEU A 44 16.52 15.13 -37.04
N THR A 45 16.61 14.32 -38.10
CA THR A 45 17.32 14.70 -39.33
C THR A 45 16.58 15.81 -40.09
N GLY A 46 15.24 15.83 -40.06
CA GLY A 46 14.43 16.92 -40.61
C GLY A 46 14.64 18.23 -39.86
N SER A 47 14.69 18.20 -38.53
CA SER A 47 14.97 19.37 -37.71
C SER A 47 16.37 19.94 -37.97
N PHE A 48 17.38 19.07 -38.06
CA PHE A 48 18.75 19.49 -38.39
C PHE A 48 18.85 20.14 -39.76
N ARG A 49 18.21 19.56 -40.80
CA ARG A 49 18.21 20.14 -42.15
C ARG A 49 17.52 21.50 -42.17
N LYS A 50 16.35 21.62 -41.54
CA LYS A 50 15.63 22.89 -41.44
C LYS A 50 16.47 23.97 -40.76
N HIS A 51 17.20 23.62 -39.71
CA HIS A 51 18.07 24.57 -39.02
C HIS A 51 19.33 24.91 -39.84
N LEU A 52 19.88 23.95 -40.58
CA LEU A 52 20.99 24.21 -41.52
C LEU A 52 20.55 25.12 -42.68
N ASP A 53 19.34 24.94 -43.22
CA ASP A 53 18.78 25.79 -44.27
C ASP A 53 18.48 27.21 -43.76
N GLU A 54 18.14 27.36 -42.47
CA GLU A 54 17.91 28.64 -41.81
C GLU A 54 19.22 29.39 -41.53
N VAL A 55 20.29 28.67 -41.15
CA VAL A 55 21.62 29.26 -40.87
C VAL A 55 22.44 29.48 -42.15
N HIS A 56 22.19 28.68 -43.20
CA HIS A 56 22.79 28.83 -44.52
C HIS A 56 21.70 28.98 -45.59
N PRO A 57 21.00 30.12 -45.61
CA PRO A 57 20.02 30.37 -46.66
C PRO A 57 20.73 30.23 -48.02
N PRO A 58 20.17 29.45 -48.96
CA PRO A 58 20.79 29.24 -50.25
C PRO A 58 21.03 30.60 -50.90
N LYS A 59 22.30 30.91 -51.20
CA LYS A 59 22.70 32.16 -51.84
C LYS A 59 21.87 32.31 -53.11
N ALA A 60 20.87 33.19 -53.05
CA ALA A 60 20.03 33.49 -54.17
C ALA A 60 20.91 34.00 -55.31
N VAL A 61 20.72 33.34 -56.45
CA VAL A 61 21.18 33.73 -57.77
C VAL A 61 20.90 35.21 -57.98
N GLU A 62 21.94 35.92 -58.43
CA GLU A 62 21.94 37.32 -58.83
C GLU A 62 20.73 37.68 -59.71
N HIS A 63 20.00 38.73 -59.35
CA HIS A 63 19.31 39.60 -60.30
C HIS A 63 19.65 41.04 -59.92
N GLY A 64 20.59 41.63 -60.65
CA GLY A 64 20.97 43.03 -60.48
C GLY A 64 19.90 43.98 -61.00
N LYS A 65 19.75 45.14 -60.34
CA LYS A 65 19.65 46.45 -61.00
C LYS A 65 19.76 47.60 -59.97
N HIS A 66 20.90 48.28 -60.03
CA HIS A 66 21.19 49.71 -59.84
C HIS A 66 20.02 50.65 -59.43
N ILE A 67 20.24 51.53 -58.44
CA ILE A 67 20.23 53.02 -58.57
C ILE A 67 20.36 53.71 -57.17
N THR A 68 21.53 54.35 -57.00
CA THR A 68 21.88 55.66 -56.40
C THR A 68 21.37 56.16 -55.03
N SER A 69 22.37 56.60 -54.27
CA SER A 69 22.57 57.92 -53.61
C SER A 69 22.00 58.22 -52.21
N ASN A 70 22.97 58.56 -51.36
CA ASN A 70 23.06 59.73 -50.46
C ASN A 70 22.42 59.72 -49.05
N GLU A 71 23.34 59.93 -48.09
CA GLU A 71 23.32 60.94 -47.02
C GLU A 71 22.87 60.56 -45.59
N SER A 72 23.87 60.69 -44.70
CA SER A 72 23.83 61.26 -43.33
C SER A 72 23.21 60.51 -42.14
N LEU A 73 24.10 60.37 -41.13
CA LEU A 73 23.91 60.60 -39.69
C LEU A 73 22.87 59.77 -38.93
N SER A 74 23.36 58.77 -38.18
CA SER A 74 23.27 58.76 -36.70
C SER A 74 23.89 57.47 -36.15
N ALA A 75 24.87 57.61 -35.26
CA ALA A 75 25.19 56.57 -34.27
C ALA A 75 24.13 56.62 -33.13
N PRO A 76 24.14 55.74 -32.12
CA PRO A 76 24.86 54.47 -31.94
C PRO A 76 23.90 53.32 -31.54
N ARG A 77 24.25 52.05 -31.81
CA ARG A 77 23.82 50.94 -30.94
C ARG A 77 24.68 49.70 -31.18
N VAL A 78 25.42 49.38 -30.14
CA VAL A 78 26.15 48.13 -29.93
C VAL A 78 25.15 46.98 -30.00
N ASN A 79 24.99 46.36 -31.17
CA ASN A 79 24.47 45.00 -31.24
C ASN A 79 25.66 44.05 -31.04
N ARG A 80 26.03 43.90 -29.76
CA ARG A 80 26.68 42.67 -29.29
C ARG A 80 25.63 41.56 -29.44
N ASN A 81 25.46 41.06 -30.65
CA ASN A 81 25.06 39.67 -30.78
C ASN A 81 26.26 38.90 -30.26
N PRO A 82 26.20 38.24 -29.08
CA PRO A 82 27.21 37.24 -28.80
C PRO A 82 27.12 36.28 -29.97
N THR A 83 28.18 36.21 -30.77
CA THR A 83 28.44 35.07 -31.64
C THR A 83 28.54 33.90 -30.69
N HIS A 84 27.39 33.32 -30.34
CA HIS A 84 27.31 32.08 -29.62
C HIS A 84 27.99 31.10 -30.55
N SER A 85 29.27 30.81 -30.26
CA SER A 85 30.05 29.82 -30.97
C SER A 85 29.16 28.60 -31.14
N SER A 86 29.14 28.04 -32.33
CA SER A 86 28.44 26.80 -32.66
C SER A 86 28.61 25.73 -31.57
N ALA A 87 29.77 25.70 -30.91
CA ALA A 87 30.04 24.90 -29.71
C ALA A 87 29.07 25.16 -28.54
N THR A 88 28.89 26.42 -28.10
CA THR A 88 27.97 26.75 -26.98
C THR A 88 26.50 26.48 -27.31
N LEU A 89 26.14 26.59 -28.59
CA LEU A 89 24.78 26.32 -29.07
C LEU A 89 24.56 24.81 -29.19
N ALA A 90 25.56 24.06 -29.63
CA ALA A 90 25.59 22.61 -29.58
C ALA A 90 25.54 22.08 -28.14
N ASP A 91 26.30 22.67 -27.21
CA ASP A 91 26.26 22.30 -25.79
C ASP A 91 24.89 22.57 -25.17
N LYS A 92 24.27 23.72 -25.49
CA LYS A 92 22.92 24.05 -25.00
C LYS A 92 21.86 23.14 -25.64
N HIS A 93 22.00 22.81 -26.91
CA HIS A 93 21.10 21.87 -27.59
C HIS A 93 21.28 20.45 -27.04
N LEU A 94 22.51 20.01 -26.82
CA LEU A 94 22.83 18.69 -26.27
C LEU A 94 22.34 18.60 -24.81
N ALA A 95 22.53 19.66 -24.00
CA ALA A 95 21.92 19.77 -22.68
C ALA A 95 20.39 19.72 -22.77
N SER A 96 19.76 20.42 -23.71
CA SER A 96 18.30 20.39 -23.91
C SER A 96 17.77 19.03 -24.37
N VAL A 97 18.54 18.27 -25.15
CA VAL A 97 18.18 16.92 -25.58
C VAL A 97 18.36 15.94 -24.43
N LEU A 98 19.46 16.03 -23.69
CA LEU A 98 19.73 15.16 -22.53
C LEU A 98 18.81 15.45 -21.33
N THR A 99 18.28 16.67 -21.19
CA THR A 99 17.32 17.03 -20.14
C THR A 99 15.87 16.83 -20.57
N ASN A 100 15.62 16.33 -21.78
CA ASN A 100 14.25 16.07 -22.25
C ASN A 100 13.63 14.93 -21.41
N PRO A 101 12.48 15.15 -20.73
CA PRO A 101 11.86 14.16 -19.85
C PRO A 101 11.43 12.87 -20.58
N LEU A 102 11.36 12.88 -21.91
CA LEU A 102 11.12 11.69 -22.72
C LEU A 102 12.36 10.77 -22.84
N LEU A 103 13.58 11.31 -22.71
CA LEU A 103 14.85 10.58 -22.75
C LEU A 103 15.41 10.31 -21.34
N ALA A 104 15.09 11.15 -20.35
CA ALA A 104 15.35 10.89 -18.94
C ALA A 104 14.41 9.83 -18.33
N ARG A 105 13.43 9.35 -19.10
CA ARG A 105 12.68 8.11 -18.81
C ARG A 105 13.58 6.91 -19.10
N GLY A 106 14.67 6.81 -18.34
CA GLY A 106 15.45 5.59 -18.24
C GLY A 106 14.54 4.43 -17.81
N PRO A 107 14.94 3.18 -18.11
CA PRO A 107 14.20 2.00 -17.68
C PRO A 107 13.93 2.16 -16.19
N HIS A 108 12.65 2.10 -15.82
CA HIS A 108 12.11 2.09 -14.46
C HIS A 108 13.24 1.86 -13.46
N VAL A 109 13.87 2.93 -12.95
CA VAL A 109 14.94 2.75 -11.96
C VAL A 109 14.23 2.05 -10.83
N VAL A 110 14.51 0.77 -10.66
CA VAL A 110 13.97 -0.05 -9.58
C VAL A 110 14.53 0.60 -8.33
N LYS A 111 13.77 1.55 -7.80
CA LYS A 111 14.09 2.19 -6.54
C LYS A 111 14.08 1.06 -5.52
N THR A 112 15.09 1.03 -4.67
CA THR A 112 15.07 0.08 -3.56
C THR A 112 13.84 0.40 -2.69
N PRO A 113 13.24 -0.60 -2.02
CA PRO A 113 12.10 -0.37 -1.13
C PRO A 113 12.38 0.72 -0.07
N GLU A 114 13.64 0.85 0.35
CA GLU A 114 14.10 1.93 1.25
C GLU A 114 14.02 3.32 0.61
N GLN A 115 14.38 3.44 -0.67
CA GLN A 115 14.33 4.70 -1.41
C GLN A 115 12.87 5.10 -1.71
N GLU A 116 11.99 4.14 -1.95
CA GLU A 116 10.55 4.37 -2.11
C GLU A 116 9.91 4.83 -0.80
N TYR A 117 10.28 4.21 0.31
CA TYR A 117 9.85 4.65 1.64
C TYR A 117 10.31 6.08 1.96
N ALA A 118 11.57 6.41 1.69
CA ALA A 118 12.10 7.77 1.87
C ALA A 118 11.37 8.80 0.98
N SER A 119 11.07 8.42 -0.28
CA SER A 119 10.30 9.26 -1.21
C SER A 119 8.88 9.51 -0.69
N ALA A 120 8.19 8.47 -0.24
CA ALA A 120 6.83 8.57 0.30
C ALA A 120 6.79 9.50 1.53
N LYS A 121 7.80 9.39 2.41
CA LYS A 121 7.94 10.25 3.59
C LYS A 121 8.10 11.72 3.20
N VAL A 122 8.95 12.04 2.22
CA VAL A 122 9.12 13.41 1.75
C VAL A 122 7.85 13.94 1.10
N GLU A 123 7.18 13.14 0.27
CA GLU A 123 5.93 13.53 -0.40
C GLU A 123 4.80 13.84 0.60
N LEU A 124 4.62 13.00 1.61
CA LEU A 124 3.62 13.21 2.67
C LEU A 124 3.89 14.46 3.51
N HIS A 125 5.15 14.73 3.85
CA HIS A 125 5.50 15.96 4.59
C HIS A 125 5.41 17.22 3.73
N SER A 126 5.69 17.13 2.43
CA SER A 126 5.64 18.28 1.51
C SER A 126 4.20 18.70 1.17
N ASN A 127 3.24 17.77 1.19
CA ASN A 127 1.85 18.01 0.80
C ASN A 127 0.87 17.52 1.87
N PRO A 128 0.75 18.23 3.02
CA PRO A 128 -0.13 17.82 4.11
C PRO A 128 -1.63 17.91 3.79
N SER A 129 -2.00 18.58 2.69
CA SER A 129 -3.39 18.70 2.22
C SER A 129 -3.87 17.51 1.39
N ARG A 130 -2.94 16.63 0.98
CA ARG A 130 -3.27 15.46 0.15
C ARG A 130 -3.73 14.32 1.04
N ASP A 131 -4.77 13.61 0.60
CA ASP A 131 -5.21 12.38 1.28
C ASP A 131 -4.09 11.32 1.23
N PRO A 132 -3.55 10.90 2.40
CA PRO A 132 -2.47 9.93 2.45
C PRO A 132 -2.89 8.55 1.93
N VAL A 133 -4.18 8.21 1.93
CA VAL A 133 -4.67 6.92 1.41
C VAL A 133 -4.64 6.90 -0.12
N THR A 134 -4.97 8.02 -0.76
CA THR A 134 -4.83 8.19 -2.21
C THR A 134 -3.36 8.06 -2.65
N LEU A 135 -2.41 8.49 -1.80
CA LEU A 135 -0.99 8.27 -2.06
C LEU A 135 -0.66 6.77 -2.09
N LEU A 136 -1.17 5.98 -1.15
CA LEU A 136 -0.96 4.52 -1.15
C LEU A 136 -1.46 3.87 -2.44
N GLU A 137 -2.63 4.29 -2.93
CA GLU A 137 -3.20 3.81 -4.21
C GLU A 137 -2.27 4.14 -5.39
N GLU A 138 -1.65 5.32 -5.42
CA GLU A 138 -0.65 5.66 -6.45
C GLU A 138 0.63 4.84 -6.36
N TYR A 139 1.09 4.52 -5.13
CA TYR A 139 2.21 3.59 -4.96
C TYR A 139 1.81 2.16 -5.35
N GLN A 140 0.55 1.77 -5.19
CA GLN A 140 0.03 0.49 -5.67
C GLN A 140 0.03 0.43 -7.20
N ASP A 141 -0.45 1.48 -7.89
CA ASP A 141 -0.44 1.57 -9.36
C ASP A 141 0.98 1.51 -9.94
N ARG A 142 1.97 1.99 -9.18
CA ARG A 142 3.40 1.92 -9.52
C ARG A 142 4.05 0.57 -9.17
N GLY A 143 3.36 -0.31 -8.46
CA GLY A 143 3.91 -1.57 -7.94
C GLY A 143 4.89 -1.40 -6.77
N ALA A 144 4.94 -0.21 -6.17
CA ALA A 144 5.88 0.22 -5.12
C ALA A 144 5.24 0.21 -3.71
N ALA A 145 3.97 -0.16 -3.57
CA ALA A 145 3.28 -0.18 -2.28
C ALA A 145 3.82 -1.29 -1.38
N THR A 146 4.33 -0.90 -0.21
CA THR A 146 4.81 -1.80 0.85
C THR A 146 4.04 -1.56 2.15
N ILE A 147 4.08 -2.53 3.08
CA ILE A 147 3.42 -2.43 4.40
C ILE A 147 3.95 -1.23 5.19
N ALA A 148 5.25 -0.94 5.09
CA ALA A 148 5.86 0.22 5.74
C ALA A 148 5.31 1.55 5.20
N ILE A 149 5.08 1.65 3.88
CA ILE A 149 4.45 2.83 3.27
C ILE A 149 3.00 2.95 3.72
N ALA A 150 2.24 1.84 3.75
CA ALA A 150 0.86 1.84 4.24
C ALA A 150 0.78 2.31 5.70
N ARG A 151 1.66 1.80 6.58
CA ARG A 151 1.77 2.27 7.98
C ARG A 151 2.01 3.77 8.04
N LEU A 152 2.99 4.27 7.28
CA LEU A 152 3.32 5.70 7.25
C LEU A 152 2.11 6.55 6.82
N CYS A 153 1.38 6.13 5.79
CA CYS A 153 0.18 6.82 5.32
C CYS A 153 -0.89 6.88 6.42
N MET A 154 -1.09 5.77 7.15
CA MET A 154 -2.05 5.68 8.25
C MET A 154 -1.63 6.51 9.48
N GLU A 155 -0.34 6.56 9.80
CA GLU A 155 0.20 7.40 10.86
C GLU A 155 -0.05 8.89 10.57
N VAL A 156 0.29 9.33 9.35
CA VAL A 156 0.05 10.72 8.92
C VAL A 156 -1.44 11.05 8.93
N PHE A 157 -2.29 10.12 8.47
CA PHE A 157 -3.73 10.29 8.56
C PHE A 157 -4.20 10.43 10.01
N ARG A 158 -3.74 9.55 10.90
CA ARG A 158 -4.05 9.61 12.33
C ARG A 158 -3.63 10.95 12.94
N ASP A 159 -2.44 11.44 12.61
CA ASP A 159 -1.93 12.71 13.12
C ASP A 159 -2.71 13.92 12.57
N SER A 160 -3.24 13.84 11.34
CA SER A 160 -4.14 14.87 10.80
C SER A 160 -5.50 14.93 11.49
N ILE A 161 -6.03 13.80 11.99
CA ILE A 161 -7.34 13.75 12.67
C ILE A 161 -7.24 14.00 14.18
N LYS A 162 -6.12 13.66 14.84
CA LYS A 162 -5.92 13.88 16.28
C LYS A 162 -6.29 15.29 16.78
N PRO A 163 -5.96 16.41 16.08
CA PRO A 163 -6.31 17.75 16.56
C PRO A 163 -7.80 18.09 16.40
N LEU A 164 -8.58 17.32 15.64
CA LEU A 164 -10.00 17.60 15.41
C LEU A 164 -10.87 17.10 16.58
N PRO A 165 -12.04 17.71 16.81
CA PRO A 165 -13.01 17.20 17.78
C PRO A 165 -13.54 15.82 17.36
N GLU A 166 -13.91 14.98 18.33
CA GLU A 166 -14.28 13.56 18.10
C GLU A 166 -15.36 13.37 17.02
N ASP A 167 -16.37 14.25 16.97
CA ASP A 167 -17.42 14.22 15.96
C ASP A 167 -16.91 14.51 14.55
N ALA A 168 -15.92 15.41 14.42
CA ALA A 168 -15.29 15.70 13.14
C ALA A 168 -14.32 14.58 12.73
N GLN A 169 -13.60 13.98 13.69
CA GLN A 169 -12.78 12.78 13.44
C GLN A 169 -13.62 11.65 12.85
N ARG A 170 -14.77 11.35 13.46
CA ARG A 170 -15.67 10.29 12.97
C ARG A 170 -16.15 10.57 11.53
N LYS A 171 -16.45 11.83 11.21
CA LYS A 171 -16.86 12.24 9.85
C LYS A 171 -15.73 12.12 8.83
N ASP A 172 -14.52 12.56 9.17
CA ASP A 172 -13.37 12.50 8.25
C ASP A 172 -12.89 11.07 8.03
N VAL A 173 -12.89 10.24 9.08
CA VAL A 173 -12.63 8.80 8.96
C VAL A 173 -13.68 8.12 8.09
N ALA A 174 -14.98 8.40 8.30
CA ALA A 174 -16.05 7.84 7.48
C ALA A 174 -16.01 8.28 6.02
N LYS A 175 -15.59 9.53 5.76
CA LYS A 175 -15.46 10.07 4.40
C LYS A 175 -14.28 9.45 3.64
N THR A 176 -13.15 9.28 4.33
CA THR A 176 -11.92 8.76 3.73
C THR A 176 -11.97 7.24 3.59
N ALA A 177 -12.62 6.55 4.55
CA ALA A 177 -12.71 5.10 4.65
C ALA A 177 -11.31 4.45 4.58
N ALA A 178 -10.35 5.03 5.30
CA ALA A 178 -8.94 4.66 5.28
C ALA A 178 -8.72 3.19 5.66
N GLY A 179 -9.42 2.70 6.69
CA GLY A 179 -9.30 1.33 7.17
C GLY A 179 -9.75 0.34 6.10
N ARG A 180 -10.95 0.56 5.53
CA ARG A 180 -11.48 -0.29 4.45
C ARG A 180 -10.58 -0.30 3.21
N ARG A 181 -10.08 0.84 2.76
CA ARG A 181 -9.23 0.92 1.56
C ARG A 181 -7.91 0.18 1.75
N VAL A 182 -7.25 0.37 2.90
CA VAL A 182 -6.01 -0.35 3.23
C VAL A 182 -6.27 -1.85 3.37
N LEU A 183 -7.40 -2.26 3.95
CA LEU A 183 -7.77 -3.68 4.04
C LEU A 183 -8.00 -4.30 2.66
N LEU A 184 -8.70 -3.59 1.76
CA LEU A 184 -8.92 -4.04 0.38
C LEU A 184 -7.59 -4.16 -0.38
N TRP A 185 -6.71 -3.17 -0.25
CA TRP A 185 -5.36 -3.24 -0.81
C TRP A 185 -4.59 -4.47 -0.29
N LEU A 186 -4.65 -4.72 1.02
CA LEU A 186 -3.97 -5.84 1.65
C LEU A 186 -4.48 -7.19 1.11
N TRP A 187 -5.79 -7.32 0.90
CA TRP A 187 -6.39 -8.52 0.31
C TRP A 187 -6.06 -8.68 -1.17
N GLN A 188 -6.14 -7.60 -1.96
CA GLN A 188 -5.84 -7.64 -3.39
C GLN A 188 -4.37 -7.99 -3.68
N THR A 189 -3.46 -7.49 -2.85
CA THR A 189 -2.02 -7.73 -3.02
C THR A 189 -1.54 -8.99 -2.32
N GLU A 190 -2.41 -9.67 -1.57
CA GLU A 190 -2.12 -10.82 -0.71
C GLU A 190 -0.93 -10.61 0.26
N ARG A 191 -0.58 -9.35 0.54
CA ARG A 191 0.58 -9.00 1.39
C ARG A 191 0.40 -9.35 2.86
N PHE A 192 -0.82 -9.72 3.26
CA PHE A 192 -1.05 -10.32 4.57
C PHE A 192 -0.22 -11.59 4.80
N LYS A 193 0.23 -12.27 3.73
CA LYS A 193 1.11 -13.46 3.78
C LYS A 193 2.56 -13.15 4.16
N GLU A 194 2.98 -11.89 4.04
CA GLU A 194 4.37 -11.48 4.25
C GLU A 194 4.72 -11.42 5.74
N HIS A 195 5.95 -11.79 6.08
CA HIS A 195 6.44 -11.72 7.47
C HIS A 195 6.41 -10.29 8.03
N ALA A 196 6.67 -9.30 7.17
CA ALA A 196 6.62 -7.88 7.53
C ALA A 196 5.26 -7.45 8.10
N PHE A 197 4.16 -8.09 7.66
CA PHE A 197 2.82 -7.82 8.18
C PHE A 197 2.64 -8.35 9.60
N VAL A 198 3.21 -9.52 9.90
CA VAL A 198 3.11 -10.17 11.22
C VAL A 198 3.92 -9.41 12.26
N GLU A 199 5.09 -8.91 11.87
CA GLU A 199 6.02 -8.22 12.77
C GLU A 199 5.59 -6.80 13.12
N ASP A 200 4.99 -6.07 12.17
CA ASP A 200 4.59 -4.68 12.36
C ASP A 200 3.32 -4.54 13.22
N GLU A 201 3.53 -4.49 14.54
CA GLU A 201 2.47 -4.32 15.54
C GLU A 201 1.74 -2.98 15.39
N GLN A 202 2.48 -1.91 15.05
CA GLN A 202 1.92 -0.57 14.90
C GLN A 202 0.97 -0.50 13.72
N PHE A 203 1.32 -1.14 12.60
CA PHE A 203 0.43 -1.24 11.44
C PHE A 203 -0.89 -1.93 11.80
N LEU A 204 -0.84 -3.07 12.51
CA LEU A 204 -2.03 -3.80 12.94
C LEU A 204 -2.90 -2.98 13.89
N GLU A 205 -2.30 -2.31 14.88
CA GLU A 205 -3.02 -1.47 15.82
C GLU A 205 -3.75 -0.33 15.12
N LEU A 206 -3.09 0.36 14.18
CA LEU A 206 -3.69 1.42 13.37
C LEU A 206 -4.83 0.87 12.51
N LEU A 207 -4.62 -0.26 11.83
CA LEU A 207 -5.62 -0.86 10.96
C LEU A 207 -6.88 -1.25 11.74
N VAL A 208 -6.72 -1.86 12.91
CA VAL A 208 -7.86 -2.18 13.78
C VAL A 208 -8.52 -0.90 14.27
N GLU A 209 -7.77 0.11 14.72
CA GLU A 209 -8.34 1.39 15.17
C GLU A 209 -9.24 2.01 14.10
N PHE A 210 -8.78 2.08 12.84
CA PHE A 210 -9.59 2.66 11.76
C PHE A 210 -10.79 1.79 11.39
N LEU A 211 -10.63 0.47 11.28
CA LEU A 211 -11.75 -0.44 10.98
C LEU A 211 -12.84 -0.41 12.06
N MET A 212 -12.44 -0.32 13.33
CA MET A 212 -13.38 -0.21 14.45
C MET A 212 -14.10 1.14 14.45
N ARG A 213 -13.40 2.24 14.18
CA ARG A 213 -14.02 3.58 14.01
C ARG A 213 -15.00 3.63 12.84
N GLU A 214 -14.74 2.88 11.77
CA GLU A 214 -15.62 2.74 10.61
C GLU A 214 -16.82 1.77 10.84
N GLY A 215 -16.83 1.04 11.95
CA GLY A 215 -17.87 0.04 12.25
C GLY A 215 -17.72 -1.27 11.46
N HIS A 216 -16.51 -1.57 11.01
CA HIS A 216 -16.15 -2.73 10.20
C HIS A 216 -15.58 -3.90 11.00
N GLU A 217 -15.99 -4.02 12.27
CA GLU A 217 -15.56 -5.08 13.20
C GLU A 217 -15.79 -6.49 12.63
N LYS A 218 -16.91 -6.69 11.92
CA LYS A 218 -17.25 -7.99 11.31
C LYS A 218 -16.13 -8.50 10.41
N TYR A 219 -15.51 -7.63 9.62
CA TYR A 219 -14.42 -8.02 8.73
C TYR A 219 -13.17 -8.50 9.49
N ILE A 220 -12.93 -7.95 10.68
CA ILE A 220 -11.83 -8.41 11.54
C ILE A 220 -12.12 -9.82 12.05
N TRP A 221 -13.36 -10.09 12.45
CA TRP A 221 -13.79 -11.44 12.85
C TRP A 221 -13.71 -12.45 11.71
N ASP A 222 -14.21 -12.08 10.53
CA ASP A 222 -14.13 -12.92 9.33
C ASP A 222 -12.66 -13.17 8.96
N TRP A 223 -11.78 -12.17 9.15
CA TRP A 223 -10.34 -12.34 8.93
C TRP A 223 -9.67 -13.26 9.96
N LEU A 224 -10.07 -13.20 11.23
CA LEU A 224 -9.60 -14.12 12.26
C LEU A 224 -10.01 -15.57 11.97
N GLU A 225 -11.18 -15.78 11.37
CA GLU A 225 -11.66 -17.09 10.95
C GLU A 225 -10.89 -17.69 9.78
N LEU A 226 -10.17 -16.89 8.98
CA LEU A 226 -9.36 -17.41 7.89
C LEU A 226 -8.20 -18.27 8.43
N ASP A 227 -8.12 -19.52 7.96
CA ASP A 227 -7.02 -20.44 8.25
C ASP A 227 -5.80 -20.09 7.40
N GLN A 228 -5.14 -19.00 7.76
CA GLN A 228 -3.92 -18.54 7.13
C GLN A 228 -2.76 -18.79 8.07
N THR A 229 -2.02 -19.86 7.78
CA THR A 229 -0.68 -20.06 8.35
C THR A 229 0.27 -19.10 7.64
N LEU A 230 0.50 -17.94 8.26
CA LEU A 230 1.49 -16.99 7.76
C LEU A 230 2.86 -17.64 7.89
N ALA A 231 3.58 -17.67 6.76
CA ALA A 231 4.75 -18.50 6.51
C ALA A 231 5.62 -18.65 7.76
N ALA A 232 5.36 -19.72 8.50
CA ALA A 232 6.36 -20.28 9.36
C ALA A 232 7.53 -20.60 8.44
N ASP A 233 8.74 -20.13 8.78
CA ASP A 233 9.97 -20.29 8.01
C ASP A 233 10.04 -21.67 7.32
N GLY A 234 10.68 -21.78 6.17
CA GLY A 234 10.64 -22.94 5.28
C GLY A 234 10.71 -24.36 5.90
N PRO A 235 10.49 -25.40 5.08
CA PRO A 235 10.38 -26.78 5.56
C PRO A 235 11.54 -27.14 6.50
N LEU A 236 11.23 -27.49 7.75
CA LEU A 236 12.25 -28.04 8.65
C LEU A 236 12.70 -29.39 8.07
N PRO A 237 14.00 -29.69 8.08
CA PRO A 237 14.44 -31.04 7.76
C PRO A 237 13.74 -32.03 8.69
N PRO A 238 13.15 -33.12 8.17
CA PRO A 238 12.22 -34.00 8.89
C PRO A 238 12.84 -34.74 10.08
N THR A 239 14.14 -34.61 10.31
CA THR A 239 14.89 -35.51 11.16
C THR A 239 14.85 -35.16 12.67
N TYR A 240 14.50 -33.94 13.09
CA TYR A 240 14.61 -33.53 14.52
C TYR A 240 13.59 -32.51 15.06
N ALA A 241 12.46 -32.23 14.40
CA ALA A 241 11.50 -31.26 14.93
C ALA A 241 10.75 -31.85 16.14
N SER A 242 11.19 -31.51 17.36
CA SER A 242 10.45 -31.85 18.57
C SER A 242 9.05 -31.21 18.55
N GLU A 243 8.08 -31.87 19.19
CA GLU A 243 6.71 -31.37 19.31
C GLU A 243 6.66 -29.94 19.89
N ALA A 244 7.60 -29.60 20.77
CA ALA A 244 7.74 -28.24 21.28
C ALA A 244 8.14 -27.20 20.22
N ILE A 245 8.95 -27.56 19.22
CA ILE A 245 9.36 -26.67 18.13
C ILE A 245 8.19 -26.45 17.16
N THR A 246 7.44 -27.50 16.82
CA THR A 246 6.26 -27.38 15.96
C THR A 246 5.16 -26.56 16.64
N LEU A 247 4.99 -26.70 17.95
CA LEU A 247 4.08 -25.91 18.77
C LEU A 247 4.45 -24.42 18.76
N LYS A 248 5.72 -24.09 19.06
CA LYS A 248 6.23 -22.72 19.03
C LYS A 248 6.04 -22.07 17.66
N ARG A 249 6.30 -22.82 16.59
CA ARG A 249 6.13 -22.37 15.21
C ARG A 249 4.67 -22.09 14.87
N LYS A 250 3.74 -22.95 15.30
CA LYS A 250 2.29 -22.70 15.16
C LYS A 250 1.87 -21.45 15.92
N HIS A 251 2.30 -21.30 17.18
CA HIS A 251 2.02 -20.08 17.95
C HIS A 251 2.57 -18.82 17.27
N HIS A 252 3.76 -18.89 16.68
CA HIS A 252 4.33 -17.77 15.93
C HIS A 252 3.49 -17.44 14.70
N ALA A 253 3.10 -18.44 13.90
CA ALA A 253 2.28 -18.27 12.71
C ALA A 253 0.90 -17.65 13.00
N TYR A 254 0.35 -17.86 14.21
CA TYR A 254 -0.93 -17.30 14.64
C TYR A 254 -0.80 -16.09 15.58
N ARG A 255 0.42 -15.58 15.82
CA ARG A 255 0.65 -14.45 16.73
C ARG A 255 -0.10 -13.19 16.32
N TRP A 256 -0.19 -12.94 15.00
CA TRP A 256 -0.94 -11.81 14.45
C TRP A 256 -2.42 -11.80 14.86
N LYS A 257 -3.06 -12.97 15.02
CA LYS A 257 -4.45 -13.08 15.47
C LYS A 257 -4.63 -12.54 16.89
N GLY A 258 -3.70 -12.86 17.78
CA GLY A 258 -3.71 -12.31 19.14
C GLY A 258 -3.42 -10.82 19.17
N ARG A 259 -2.57 -10.31 18.25
CA ARG A 259 -2.32 -8.86 18.12
C ARG A 259 -3.57 -8.12 17.65
N LEU A 260 -4.28 -8.64 16.65
CA LEU A 260 -5.56 -8.07 16.20
C LEU A 260 -6.57 -8.01 17.35
N LEU A 261 -6.74 -9.12 18.08
CA LEU A 261 -7.65 -9.15 19.23
C LEU A 261 -7.24 -8.19 20.35
N ALA A 262 -5.94 -8.11 20.66
CA ALA A 262 -5.43 -7.16 21.64
C ALA A 262 -5.71 -5.71 21.21
N ALA A 263 -5.55 -5.39 19.93
CA ALA A 263 -5.87 -4.07 19.40
C ALA A 263 -7.38 -3.76 19.44
N MET A 264 -8.26 -4.75 19.20
CA MET A 264 -9.70 -4.57 19.33
C MET A 264 -10.11 -4.28 20.77
N VAL A 265 -9.56 -5.04 21.73
CA VAL A 265 -9.79 -4.84 23.16
C VAL A 265 -9.29 -3.46 23.59
N ASP A 266 -8.08 -3.08 23.18
CA ASP A 266 -7.51 -1.78 23.49
C ASP A 266 -8.31 -0.62 22.90
N PHE A 267 -8.84 -0.78 21.69
CA PHE A 267 -9.73 0.22 21.12
C PHE A 267 -10.97 0.44 22.00
N HIS A 268 -11.63 -0.64 22.41
CA HIS A 268 -12.81 -0.55 23.28
C HIS A 268 -12.47 0.00 24.68
N VAL A 269 -11.32 -0.37 25.23
CA VAL A 269 -10.82 0.15 26.50
C VAL A 269 -10.47 1.63 26.40
N SER A 270 -9.81 2.07 25.33
CA SER A 270 -9.50 3.48 25.08
C SER A 270 -10.76 4.32 24.87
N GLU A 271 -11.80 3.79 24.20
CA GLU A 271 -13.10 4.45 24.09
C GLU A 271 -13.85 4.46 25.43
N ALA A 272 -13.52 3.53 26.35
CA ALA A 272 -14.16 3.42 27.67
C ALA A 272 -13.74 4.51 28.66
N GLY A 273 -12.62 5.21 28.44
CA GLY A 273 -12.23 6.37 29.23
C GLY A 273 -13.30 7.46 29.32
N SER A 274 -14.32 7.42 28.44
CA SER A 274 -15.49 8.28 28.49
C SER A 274 -16.76 7.61 29.06
N LYS A 275 -16.93 6.28 28.98
CA LYS A 275 -18.18 5.57 29.35
C LYS A 275 -17.94 4.11 29.78
N PRO A 276 -18.49 3.65 30.94
CA PRO A 276 -18.35 2.27 31.43
C PRO A 276 -18.96 1.20 30.50
N ARG A 277 -19.89 1.59 29.60
CA ARG A 277 -20.49 0.68 28.61
C ARG A 277 -19.48 0.09 27.62
N ASN A 278 -18.35 0.76 27.39
CA ASN A 278 -17.36 0.31 26.41
C ASN A 278 -16.43 -0.77 27.00
N PHE A 279 -16.26 -0.83 28.32
CA PHE A 279 -15.53 -1.93 28.98
C PHE A 279 -16.26 -3.26 28.81
N ASN A 280 -17.60 -3.27 28.93
CA ASN A 280 -18.40 -4.47 28.66
C ASN A 280 -18.21 -4.96 27.22
N LYS A 281 -18.10 -4.05 26.24
CA LYS A 281 -17.79 -4.44 24.85
C LYS A 281 -16.40 -5.07 24.70
N ALA A 282 -15.41 -4.55 25.42
CA ALA A 282 -14.07 -5.13 25.45
C ALA A 282 -14.09 -6.55 26.03
N LEU A 283 -14.83 -6.76 27.11
CA LEU A 283 -15.06 -8.07 27.70
C LEU A 283 -15.83 -8.99 26.76
N ASP A 284 -16.92 -8.54 26.15
CA ASP A 284 -17.71 -9.31 25.19
C ASP A 284 -16.85 -9.76 24.01
N THR A 285 -15.99 -8.87 23.48
CA THR A 285 -15.03 -9.18 22.42
C THR A 285 -14.07 -10.29 22.85
N PHE A 286 -13.55 -10.20 24.08
CA PHE A 286 -12.65 -11.20 24.63
C PHE A 286 -13.33 -12.54 24.89
N ILE A 287 -14.54 -12.53 25.46
CA ILE A 287 -15.36 -13.73 25.71
C ILE A 287 -15.69 -14.41 24.39
N LYS A 288 -16.16 -13.65 23.40
CA LYS A 288 -16.46 -14.15 22.04
C LYS A 288 -15.22 -14.79 21.39
N ALA A 289 -14.03 -14.23 21.59
CA ALA A 289 -12.79 -14.84 21.11
C ALA A 289 -12.48 -16.16 21.85
N GLY A 290 -12.77 -16.24 23.15
CA GLY A 290 -12.67 -17.46 23.96
C GLY A 290 -13.62 -18.55 23.50
N GLU A 291 -14.90 -18.22 23.29
CA GLU A 291 -15.93 -19.15 22.80
C GLU A 291 -15.54 -19.73 21.42
N ARG A 292 -15.10 -18.87 20.49
CA ARG A 292 -14.64 -19.30 19.17
C ARG A 292 -13.40 -20.19 19.23
N LYS A 293 -12.53 -19.98 20.22
CA LYS A 293 -11.38 -20.85 20.47
C LYS A 293 -11.81 -22.25 20.94
N THR A 294 -12.86 -22.34 21.77
CA THR A 294 -13.38 -23.62 22.25
C THR A 294 -14.18 -24.38 21.20
N GLU A 295 -14.92 -23.67 20.34
CA GLU A 295 -15.78 -24.29 19.32
C GLU A 295 -15.02 -24.76 18.08
N SER A 296 -13.91 -24.10 17.74
CA SER A 296 -13.19 -24.36 16.49
C SER A 296 -12.17 -25.48 16.63
N ILE A 297 -12.10 -26.33 15.60
CA ILE A 297 -11.37 -27.62 15.66
C ILE A 297 -9.88 -27.47 15.30
N ASP A 298 -9.48 -26.45 14.53
CA ASP A 298 -8.17 -26.44 13.86
C ASP A 298 -7.26 -25.26 14.22
N HIS A 299 -7.47 -24.09 13.61
CA HIS A 299 -6.52 -22.97 13.69
C HIS A 299 -6.80 -21.98 14.82
N MET A 300 -8.06 -21.87 15.27
CA MET A 300 -8.43 -20.94 16.34
C MET A 300 -8.00 -21.42 17.72
N LYS A 301 -7.74 -22.72 17.92
CA LYS A 301 -7.13 -23.26 19.15
C LYS A 301 -5.80 -22.60 19.49
N TRP A 302 -5.11 -22.11 18.46
CA TRP A 302 -3.81 -21.45 18.57
C TRP A 302 -3.90 -19.96 18.85
N LEU A 303 -5.10 -19.39 19.00
CA LEU A 303 -5.26 -17.99 19.40
C LEU A 303 -4.47 -17.74 20.69
N PRO A 304 -3.48 -16.83 20.66
CA PRO A 304 -2.80 -16.40 21.86
C PRO A 304 -3.71 -15.42 22.60
N LEU A 305 -4.70 -15.96 23.32
CA LEU A 305 -5.41 -15.29 24.42
C LEU A 305 -4.43 -15.22 25.61
N GLY A 306 -3.30 -14.57 25.40
CA GLY A 306 -2.20 -14.55 26.36
C GLY A 306 -2.41 -13.53 27.47
N GLN A 307 -1.50 -13.57 28.45
CA GLN A 307 -1.42 -12.61 29.55
C GLN A 307 -1.41 -11.14 29.10
N ALA A 308 -1.02 -10.83 27.85
CA ALA A 308 -1.01 -9.46 27.35
C ALA A 308 -2.41 -8.83 27.32
N ILE A 309 -3.43 -9.57 26.85
CA ILE A 309 -4.82 -9.08 26.81
C ILE A 309 -5.36 -8.97 28.24
N ILE A 310 -5.07 -9.97 29.07
CA ILE A 310 -5.49 -9.97 30.49
C ILE A 310 -4.84 -8.80 31.24
N ARG A 311 -3.55 -8.53 31.05
CA ARG A 311 -2.85 -7.38 31.66
C ARG A 311 -3.47 -6.06 31.20
N ARG A 312 -3.82 -5.92 29.91
CA ARG A 312 -4.50 -4.73 29.37
C ARG A 312 -5.88 -4.52 30.03
N LEU A 313 -6.65 -5.59 30.25
CA LEU A 313 -7.92 -5.53 30.98
C LEU A 313 -7.75 -5.24 32.49
N VAL A 314 -6.77 -5.87 33.14
CA VAL A 314 -6.49 -5.70 34.59
C VAL A 314 -5.97 -4.31 34.91
N ASN A 315 -5.19 -3.69 34.03
CA ASN A 315 -4.65 -2.36 34.25
C ASN A 315 -5.71 -1.25 34.17
N PHE A 316 -6.89 -1.51 33.58
CA PHE A 316 -7.88 -0.47 33.34
C PHE A 316 -8.77 -0.17 34.54
N GLU A 317 -8.92 -1.08 35.50
CA GLU A 317 -9.68 -0.81 36.71
C GLU A 317 -9.33 -1.83 37.80
N GLY A 318 -9.33 -1.41 39.08
CA GLY A 318 -9.13 -2.26 40.26
C GLY A 318 -10.17 -3.38 40.47
N GLN A 319 -10.85 -3.82 39.41
CA GLN A 319 -11.79 -4.95 39.38
C GLN A 319 -11.06 -6.30 39.22
N VAL A 320 -9.97 -6.48 39.97
CA VAL A 320 -9.22 -7.75 40.04
C VAL A 320 -10.14 -8.90 40.44
N ALA A 321 -11.18 -8.64 41.24
CA ALA A 321 -12.13 -9.64 41.72
C ALA A 321 -13.01 -10.26 40.61
N LEU A 322 -13.49 -9.47 39.63
CA LEU A 322 -14.29 -10.01 38.53
C LEU A 322 -13.43 -10.82 37.55
N ILE A 323 -12.20 -10.35 37.30
CA ILE A 323 -11.25 -11.05 36.44
C ILE A 323 -10.76 -12.34 37.10
N ALA A 324 -10.51 -12.34 38.42
CA ALA A 324 -10.15 -13.53 39.19
C ALA A 324 -11.28 -14.57 39.21
N GLY A 325 -12.53 -14.15 39.40
CA GLY A 325 -13.68 -15.04 39.32
C GLY A 325 -13.84 -15.67 37.94
N TRP A 326 -13.55 -14.92 36.87
CA TRP A 326 -13.55 -15.45 35.51
C TRP A 326 -12.38 -16.39 35.23
N LEU A 327 -11.15 -16.06 35.66
CA LEU A 327 -9.96 -16.92 35.53
C LEU A 327 -10.20 -18.28 36.18
N LEU A 328 -10.76 -18.31 37.38
CA LEU A 328 -11.13 -19.56 38.07
C LEU A 328 -12.16 -20.38 37.28
N ARG A 329 -13.13 -19.71 36.64
CA ARG A 329 -14.15 -20.38 35.80
C ARG A 329 -13.57 -20.89 34.48
N PHE A 330 -12.65 -20.15 33.87
CA PHE A 330 -11.96 -20.55 32.64
C PHE A 330 -11.00 -21.73 32.88
N GLU A 331 -10.28 -21.72 34.01
CA GLU A 331 -9.38 -22.81 34.40
C GLU A 331 -10.16 -24.10 34.72
N ALA A 332 -11.31 -23.98 35.40
CA ALA A 332 -12.22 -25.11 35.62
C ALA A 332 -12.78 -25.72 34.33
N HIS A 333 -12.97 -24.93 33.27
CA HIS A 333 -13.41 -25.41 31.96
C HIS A 333 -12.28 -26.02 31.11
N ARG A 334 -11.01 -25.74 31.44
CA ARG A 334 -9.85 -26.30 30.75
C ARG A 334 -9.53 -27.72 31.22
N ASP A 335 -9.87 -28.04 32.46
CA ASP A 335 -9.56 -29.33 33.10
C ASP A 335 -10.72 -30.34 33.00
N ALA A 336 -11.83 -29.98 32.36
CA ALA A 336 -13.01 -30.82 32.10
C ALA A 336 -13.07 -31.28 30.62
#